data_AF-A0A4R9J9M8-F1
#
_entry.id   AF-A0A4R9J9M8-F1
#
_cell.length_a   1.000
_cell.length_b   1.000
_cell.length_c   1.000
_cell.angle_alpha   90.00
_cell.angle_beta   90.00
_cell.angle_gamma   90.00
#
_symmetry.space_group_name_H-M   'P 1'
#
loop_
_entity.id
_entity.type
_entity.pdbx_description
1 polymer ?
#
loop_
_entity_poly.entity_id
_entity_poly.type
_entity_poly.pdbx_seq_one_letter_code
_entity_poly.pdbx_strand_id
1 'polypeptide(L)'
;MNPDFRSTQREYDAFFYREKRKGKTPISKELYDLERINRGKFRSDGVYVGIEWNQRLGLPKYLKCFFDPKTGKLDLEGIKNLTDSLQKTVDTNPMTRIKRFHIRKRIRDIQTYLEKEVEQSGKLKTNNKFLQEKNYGLEWKV
;
A
#
# COMPACT_ATOMS: atom_id res chain seq x y z
N MET A 1 23.73 17.03 -2.61
CA MET A 1 22.27 17.21 -2.35
C MET A 1 21.69 17.92 -3.55
N ASN A 2 20.70 17.35 -4.23
CA ASN A 2 20.04 18.02 -5.34
C ASN A 2 19.11 19.11 -4.76
N PRO A 3 19.27 20.41 -5.08
CA PRO A 3 18.53 21.50 -4.43
C PRO A 3 17.08 21.61 -4.92
N ASP A 4 16.68 20.84 -5.93
CA ASP A 4 15.32 20.83 -6.45
C ASP A 4 14.60 19.53 -6.10
N PHE A 5 13.58 19.63 -5.26
CA PHE A 5 12.77 18.49 -4.82
C PHE A 5 11.78 18.04 -5.90
N ARG A 6 11.52 18.92 -6.89
CA ARG A 6 10.65 18.64 -8.02
C ARG A 6 11.36 17.73 -9.00
N SER A 7 10.65 16.70 -9.44
CA SER A 7 11.11 15.86 -10.52
C SER A 7 11.18 16.63 -11.83
N THR A 8 12.18 16.30 -12.64
CA THR A 8 12.14 16.65 -14.06
C THR A 8 11.04 15.87 -14.77
N GLN A 9 10.56 16.37 -15.92
CA GLN A 9 9.56 15.64 -16.71
C GLN A 9 10.02 14.22 -17.06
N ARG A 10 11.31 14.07 -17.40
CA ARG A 10 11.91 12.78 -17.75
C ARG A 10 11.92 11.79 -16.58
N GLU A 11 12.18 12.26 -15.36
CA GLU A 11 12.10 11.42 -14.16
C GLU A 11 10.66 10.98 -13.85
N TYR A 12 9.70 11.88 -14.03
CA TYR A 12 8.28 11.55 -13.86
C TYR A 12 7.80 10.54 -14.92
N ASP A 13 8.16 10.74 -16.19
CA ASP A 13 7.79 9.82 -17.27
C ASP A 13 8.36 8.41 -17.01
N ALA A 14 9.61 8.33 -16.56
CA ALA A 14 10.23 7.06 -16.18
C ALA A 14 9.48 6.36 -15.03
N PHE A 15 9.01 7.12 -14.04
CA PHE A 15 8.14 6.62 -12.97
C PHE A 15 6.80 6.13 -13.54
N PHE A 16 6.14 6.95 -14.36
CA PHE A 16 4.80 6.73 -14.90
C PHE A 16 4.73 5.44 -15.73
N TYR A 17 5.67 5.27 -16.68
CA TYR A 17 5.72 4.08 -17.53
C TYR A 17 6.10 2.82 -16.74
N ARG A 18 6.94 2.94 -15.71
CA ARG A 18 7.29 1.82 -14.82
C ARG A 18 6.08 1.32 -14.03
N GLU A 19 5.24 2.21 -13.52
CA GLU A 19 4.02 1.81 -12.79
C GLU A 19 2.98 1.20 -13.73
N LYS A 20 2.79 1.79 -14.93
CA LYS A 20 1.94 1.19 -15.98
C LYS A 20 2.38 -0.23 -16.36
N ARG A 21 3.68 -0.45 -16.58
CA ARG A 21 4.24 -1.79 -16.90
C ARG A 21 3.99 -2.80 -15.79
N LYS A 22 3.85 -2.35 -14.53
CA LYS A 22 3.53 -3.20 -13.38
C LYS A 22 2.02 -3.40 -13.16
N GLY A 23 1.17 -2.93 -14.08
CA GLY A 23 -0.28 -3.01 -13.96
C GLY A 23 -0.85 -2.13 -12.84
N LYS A 24 -0.13 -1.08 -12.45
CA LYS A 24 -0.55 -0.16 -11.40
C LYS A 24 -0.99 1.17 -11.98
N THR A 25 -1.88 1.85 -11.28
CA THR A 25 -2.27 3.23 -11.60
C THR A 25 -1.16 4.20 -11.18
N PRO A 26 -0.49 4.89 -12.13
CA PRO A 26 0.46 5.95 -11.79
C PRO A 26 -0.27 7.15 -11.16
N ILE A 27 0.42 7.88 -10.29
CA ILE A 27 -0.06 9.13 -9.68
C ILE A 27 0.37 10.33 -10.53
N SER A 28 -0.26 11.50 -10.32
CA SER A 28 0.12 12.74 -11.00
C SER A 28 1.55 13.19 -10.64
N LYS A 29 2.13 14.05 -11.49
CA LYS A 29 3.49 14.59 -11.27
C LYS A 29 3.59 15.37 -9.96
N GLU A 30 2.57 16.16 -9.64
CA GLU A 30 2.51 16.95 -8.40
C GLU A 30 2.51 16.04 -7.16
N LEU A 31 1.73 14.95 -7.17
CA LEU A 31 1.73 13.98 -6.09
C LEU A 31 3.05 13.20 -6.02
N TYR A 32 3.65 12.87 -7.17
CA TYR A 32 4.97 12.26 -7.21
C TYR A 32 6.04 13.16 -6.57
N ASP A 33 6.02 14.45 -6.87
CA ASP A 33 6.91 15.45 -6.28
C ASP A 33 6.65 15.62 -4.77
N LEU A 34 5.38 15.61 -4.33
CA LEU A 34 5.02 15.61 -2.92
C LEU A 34 5.45 14.34 -2.19
N GLU A 35 5.37 13.15 -2.81
CA GLU A 35 5.90 11.90 -2.24
C GLU A 35 7.43 11.93 -2.12
N ARG A 36 8.12 12.53 -3.11
CA ARG A 36 9.57 12.77 -3.05
C ARG A 36 9.96 13.62 -1.85
N ILE A 37 9.21 14.68 -1.58
CA ILE A 37 9.44 15.61 -0.46
C ILE A 37 9.13 14.95 0.89
N ASN A 38 7.92 14.40 1.03
CA ASN A 38 7.40 14.02 2.35
C ASN A 38 7.90 12.67 2.85
N ARG A 39 8.26 11.77 1.94
CA ARG A 39 8.44 10.34 2.25
C ARG A 39 9.52 9.66 1.41
N GLY A 40 10.35 10.44 0.70
CA GLY A 40 11.28 9.88 -0.25
C GLY A 40 12.42 9.10 0.40
N LYS A 41 12.55 7.84 -0.02
CA LYS A 41 13.77 7.06 0.23
C LYS A 41 14.69 7.26 -0.96
N PHE A 42 15.74 8.04 -0.77
CA PHE A 42 16.79 8.19 -1.78
C PHE A 42 17.88 7.17 -1.51
N ARG A 43 18.39 6.53 -2.56
CA ARG A 43 19.60 5.72 -2.48
C ARG A 43 20.83 6.63 -2.34
N SER A 44 21.97 6.04 -1.98
CA SER A 44 23.25 6.75 -1.86
C SER A 44 23.69 7.43 -3.17
N ASP A 45 23.22 6.92 -4.31
CA ASP A 45 23.41 7.48 -5.65
C ASP A 45 22.44 8.64 -6.00
N GLY A 46 21.55 9.01 -5.08
CA GLY A 46 20.55 10.06 -5.28
C GLY A 46 19.29 9.63 -6.03
N VAL A 47 19.17 8.36 -6.42
CA VAL A 47 17.98 7.85 -7.11
C VAL A 47 16.79 7.74 -6.14
N TYR A 48 15.66 8.31 -6.55
CA TYR A 48 14.41 8.20 -5.80
C TYR A 48 13.83 6.79 -5.85
N VAL A 49 13.74 6.14 -4.69
CA VAL A 49 13.02 4.88 -4.50
C VAL A 49 11.60 5.23 -4.05
N GLY A 50 10.71 5.35 -5.03
CA GLY A 50 9.30 5.61 -4.76
C GLY A 50 8.70 4.61 -3.78
N ILE A 51 7.76 5.10 -2.98
CA ILE A 51 6.99 4.34 -2.00
C ILE A 51 6.34 3.13 -2.70
N GLU A 52 6.36 1.96 -2.07
CA GLU A 52 5.69 0.79 -2.63
C GLU A 52 4.17 1.08 -2.75
N TRP A 53 3.51 0.56 -3.79
CA TRP A 53 2.10 0.87 -4.08
C TRP A 53 1.12 0.52 -2.94
N ASN A 54 1.38 -0.55 -2.19
CA ASN A 54 0.68 -0.91 -0.96
C ASN A 54 0.79 0.18 0.13
N GLN A 55 1.97 0.76 0.32
CA GLN A 55 2.20 1.84 1.29
C GLN A 55 1.46 3.12 0.89
N ARG A 56 1.27 3.38 -0.40
CA ARG A 56 0.41 4.48 -0.89
C ARG A 56 -1.05 4.30 -0.52
N LEU A 57 -1.54 3.06 -0.55
CA LEU A 57 -2.90 2.72 -0.14
C LEU A 57 -3.09 2.70 1.37
N GLY A 58 -2.02 2.85 2.16
CA GLY A 58 -2.05 2.61 3.61
C GLY A 58 -2.24 1.13 3.95
N LEU A 59 -1.96 0.23 3.00
CA LEU A 59 -2.19 -1.21 3.13
C LEU A 59 -0.91 -1.92 3.60
N PRO A 60 -0.96 -2.71 4.69
CA PRO A 60 0.15 -3.54 5.10
C PRO A 60 0.60 -4.49 4.00
N LYS A 61 1.91 -4.71 3.86
CA LYS A 61 2.49 -5.52 2.76
C LYS A 61 1.92 -6.94 2.69
N TYR A 62 1.61 -7.52 3.84
CA TYR A 62 1.04 -8.87 3.94
C TYR A 62 -0.45 -8.96 3.57
N LEU A 63 -1.15 -7.82 3.42
CA LEU A 63 -2.54 -7.78 2.96
C LEU A 63 -2.68 -7.47 1.47
N LYS A 64 -1.57 -7.15 0.79
CA LYS A 64 -1.57 -6.74 -0.62
C LYS A 64 -2.28 -7.75 -1.54
N CYS A 65 -2.09 -9.04 -1.32
CA CYS A 65 -2.68 -10.08 -2.17
C CYS A 65 -4.20 -10.23 -2.02
N PHE A 66 -4.79 -9.66 -0.96
CA PHE A 66 -6.22 -9.68 -0.73
C PHE A 66 -6.92 -8.43 -1.24
N PHE A 67 -6.17 -7.43 -1.74
CA PHE A 67 -6.76 -6.19 -2.23
C PHE A 67 -7.05 -6.29 -3.72
N ASP A 68 -8.32 -6.15 -4.08
CA ASP A 68 -8.73 -6.03 -5.47
C ASP A 68 -8.69 -4.57 -5.93
N PRO A 69 -7.77 -4.20 -6.85
CA PRO A 69 -7.66 -2.83 -7.34
C PRO A 69 -8.85 -2.40 -8.21
N LYS A 70 -9.64 -3.32 -8.77
CA LYS A 70 -10.81 -2.98 -9.59
C LYS A 70 -11.97 -2.54 -8.71
N THR A 71 -12.27 -3.30 -7.67
CA THR A 71 -13.37 -3.00 -6.74
C THR A 71 -12.96 -2.09 -5.58
N GLY A 72 -11.66 -1.96 -5.32
CA GLY A 72 -11.12 -1.19 -4.19
C GLY A 72 -11.39 -1.84 -2.83
N LYS A 73 -11.64 -3.15 -2.81
CA LYS A 73 -12.03 -3.91 -1.61
C LYS A 73 -10.98 -4.93 -1.23
N LEU A 74 -10.90 -5.21 0.07
CA LEU A 74 -10.19 -6.35 0.62
C LEU A 74 -11.10 -7.58 0.65
N ASP A 75 -10.54 -8.72 0.25
CA ASP A 75 -11.12 -10.04 0.46
C ASP A 75 -11.05 -10.41 1.94
N LEU A 76 -12.12 -10.07 2.68
CA LEU A 76 -12.21 -10.32 4.12
C LEU A 76 -12.20 -11.81 4.46
N GLU A 77 -12.77 -12.65 3.60
CA GLU A 77 -12.82 -14.10 3.81
C GLU A 77 -11.43 -14.72 3.63
N GLY A 78 -10.71 -14.31 2.59
CA GLY A 78 -9.31 -14.71 2.40
C GLY A 78 -8.42 -14.29 3.57
N ILE A 79 -8.63 -13.09 4.13
CA ILE A 79 -7.89 -12.61 5.30
C ILE A 79 -8.24 -13.42 6.55
N LYS A 80 -9.51 -13.76 6.76
CA LYS A 80 -9.96 -14.62 7.86
C LYS A 80 -9.33 -16.01 7.78
N ASN A 81 -9.33 -16.63 6.60
CA ASN A 81 -8.68 -17.91 6.36
C ASN A 81 -7.18 -17.86 6.65
N LEU A 82 -6.50 -16.76 6.28
CA LEU A 82 -5.11 -16.54 6.63
C LEU A 82 -4.91 -16.47 8.16
N THR A 83 -5.73 -15.70 8.88
CA THR A 83 -5.59 -15.57 10.34
C THR A 83 -5.86 -16.89 11.05
N ASP A 84 -6.86 -17.66 10.60
CA ASP A 84 -7.20 -18.96 11.17
C ASP A 84 -6.10 -19.98 10.92
N SER A 85 -5.50 -19.99 9.72
CA SER A 85 -4.34 -20.82 9.40
C SER A 85 -3.12 -20.49 10.27
N LEU A 86 -2.84 -19.20 10.48
CA LEU A 86 -1.75 -18.74 11.34
C LEU A 86 -2.00 -19.12 12.80
N GLN A 87 -3.24 -19.01 13.28
CA GLN A 87 -3.63 -19.40 14.64
C GLN A 87 -3.48 -20.92 14.82
N LYS A 88 -4.01 -21.72 13.89
CA LYS A 88 -3.83 -23.17 13.88
C LYS A 88 -2.35 -23.55 13.93
N THR A 89 -1.51 -22.89 13.14
CA THR A 89 -0.05 -23.12 13.14
C THR A 89 0.57 -22.86 14.51
N VAL A 90 0.13 -21.81 15.22
CA VAL A 90 0.59 -21.49 16.58
C VAL A 90 0.18 -22.55 17.60
N ASP A 91 -1.00 -23.14 17.42
CA ASP A 91 -1.59 -24.08 18.37
C ASP A 91 -1.12 -25.52 18.13
N THR A 92 -0.86 -25.92 16.88
CA THR A 92 -0.50 -27.30 16.53
C THR A 92 1.00 -27.52 16.39
N ASN A 93 1.77 -26.53 15.93
CA ASN A 93 3.16 -26.76 15.54
C ASN A 93 4.13 -26.35 16.65
N PRO A 94 5.03 -27.25 17.10
CA PRO A 94 6.12 -26.89 18.00
C PRO A 94 7.01 -25.81 17.37
N MET A 95 7.26 -24.73 18.10
CA MET A 95 8.10 -23.62 17.64
C MET A 95 8.69 -22.85 18.81
N THR A 96 9.77 -22.11 18.55
CA THR A 96 10.40 -21.22 19.52
C THR A 96 9.42 -20.12 19.98
N ARG A 97 9.58 -19.65 21.23
CA ARG A 97 8.81 -18.53 21.80
C ARG A 97 8.80 -17.29 20.89
N ILE A 98 9.94 -16.96 20.29
CA ILE A 98 10.11 -15.80 19.40
C ILE A 98 9.25 -15.93 18.14
N LYS A 99 9.33 -17.08 17.44
CA LYS A 99 8.49 -17.36 16.26
C LYS A 99 6.99 -17.27 16.61
N ARG A 100 6.59 -17.88 17.72
CA ARG A 100 5.19 -17.83 18.20
C ARG A 100 4.72 -16.39 18.44
N PHE A 101 5.56 -15.59 19.09
CA PHE A 101 5.27 -14.17 19.34
C PHE A 101 5.08 -13.38 18.04
N HIS A 102 5.96 -13.56 17.05
CA HIS A 102 5.82 -12.86 15.76
C HIS A 102 4.54 -13.23 15.01
N ILE A 103 4.14 -14.50 15.01
CA ILE A 103 2.90 -14.92 14.36
C ILE A 103 1.69 -14.32 15.08
N ARG A 104 1.62 -14.41 16.42
CA ARG A 104 0.54 -13.80 17.21
C ARG A 104 0.47 -12.29 17.04
N LYS A 105 1.63 -11.62 17.02
CA LYS A 105 1.70 -10.18 16.74
C LYS A 105 1.13 -9.87 15.35
N ARG A 106 1.49 -10.64 14.33
CA ARG A 106 0.96 -10.45 12.97
C ARG A 106 -0.56 -10.63 12.91
N ILE A 107 -1.11 -11.64 13.58
CA ILE A 107 -2.57 -11.85 13.68
C ILE A 107 -3.23 -10.61 14.30
N ARG A 108 -2.69 -10.13 15.43
CA ARG A 108 -3.18 -8.92 16.10
C ARG A 108 -3.11 -7.69 15.20
N ASP A 109 -1.98 -7.47 14.53
CA ASP A 109 -1.78 -6.33 13.64
C ASP A 109 -2.77 -6.36 12.47
N ILE A 110 -3.11 -7.55 11.94
CA ILE A 110 -4.17 -7.72 10.93
C ILE A 110 -5.53 -7.33 11.52
N GLN A 111 -5.91 -7.88 12.67
CA GLN A 111 -7.20 -7.61 13.30
C GLN A 111 -7.39 -6.13 13.62
N THR A 112 -6.38 -5.50 14.24
CA THR A 112 -6.40 -4.07 14.55
C THR A 112 -6.51 -3.21 13.29
N TYR A 113 -5.83 -3.59 12.19
CA TYR A 113 -5.94 -2.88 10.92
C TYR A 113 -7.35 -2.99 10.34
N LEU A 114 -7.94 -4.20 10.31
CA LEU A 114 -9.30 -4.40 9.84
C LEU A 114 -10.31 -3.58 10.64
N GLU A 115 -10.18 -3.55 11.96
CA GLU A 115 -11.06 -2.79 12.85
C GLU A 115 -10.96 -1.28 12.62
N LYS A 116 -9.74 -0.74 12.55
CA LYS A 116 -9.50 0.71 12.48
C LYS A 116 -9.68 1.29 11.08
N GLU A 117 -9.20 0.59 10.06
CA GLU A 117 -8.98 1.14 8.72
C GLU A 117 -9.91 0.54 7.65
N VAL A 118 -10.71 -0.49 7.97
CA VAL A 118 -11.55 -1.20 6.98
C VAL A 118 -13.01 -1.22 7.42
N GLU A 119 -13.90 -0.92 6.50
CA GLU A 119 -15.35 -1.05 6.68
C GLU A 119 -15.79 -2.51 6.61
N GLN A 120 -16.99 -2.80 7.12
CA GLN A 120 -17.62 -4.13 6.96
C GLN A 120 -17.76 -4.54 5.48
N SER A 121 -17.82 -3.57 4.56
CA SER A 121 -17.89 -3.80 3.11
C SER A 121 -16.57 -4.27 2.47
N GLY A 122 -15.48 -4.30 3.24
CA GLY A 122 -14.12 -4.54 2.76
C GLY A 122 -13.44 -3.32 2.14
N LYS A 123 -14.15 -2.18 2.04
CA LYS A 123 -13.53 -0.92 1.62
C LYS A 123 -12.65 -0.35 2.72
N LEU A 124 -11.56 0.27 2.33
CA LEU A 124 -10.73 1.05 3.24
C LEU A 124 -11.52 2.28 3.68
N LYS A 125 -11.64 2.53 4.99
CA LYS A 125 -12.38 3.67 5.59
C LYS A 125 -11.86 5.03 5.14
N THR A 126 -10.57 5.08 4.80
CA THR A 126 -9.86 6.22 4.22
C THR A 126 -10.19 7.60 4.77
N ASN A 127 -9.27 8.10 5.61
CA ASN A 127 -8.67 9.42 5.43
C ASN A 127 -7.54 9.39 4.36
N ASN A 128 -7.69 8.66 3.25
CA ASN A 128 -6.73 8.72 2.15
C ASN A 128 -7.05 9.94 1.29
N LYS A 129 -6.29 11.02 1.48
CA LYS A 129 -6.22 12.17 0.56
C LYS A 129 -6.12 11.74 -0.93
N PHE A 130 -5.61 10.55 -1.22
CA PHE A 130 -5.43 10.00 -2.57
C PHE A 130 -6.68 9.39 -3.22
N LEU A 131 -7.68 8.92 -2.45
CA LEU A 131 -8.92 8.36 -3.01
C LEU A 131 -10.02 9.41 -3.17
N GLN A 132 -9.93 10.54 -2.47
CA GLN A 132 -10.85 11.67 -2.63
C GLN A 132 -10.82 12.27 -4.05
N GLU A 133 -9.70 12.14 -4.78
CA GLU A 133 -9.57 12.74 -6.13
C GLU A 133 -10.09 11.86 -7.27
N LYS A 134 -10.47 10.58 -7.04
CA LYS A 134 -11.25 9.84 -8.05
C LYS A 134 -12.61 10.51 -8.32
N ASN A 135 -13.10 11.32 -7.38
CA ASN A 135 -14.33 12.10 -7.55
C ASN A 135 -14.11 13.52 -8.13
N TYR A 136 -12.87 13.97 -8.34
CA TYR A 136 -12.57 15.32 -8.85
C TYR A 136 -11.76 15.36 -10.16
N GLY A 137 -11.49 14.22 -10.81
CA GLY A 137 -10.50 14.17 -11.89
C GLY A 137 -10.91 13.46 -13.19
N LEU A 138 -12.21 13.30 -13.47
CA LEU A 138 -12.71 12.73 -14.74
C LEU A 138 -13.70 13.67 -15.44
N GLU A 139 -13.27 14.90 -15.69
CA GLU A 139 -13.74 15.66 -16.85
C GLU A 139 -12.53 16.05 -17.70
N TRP A 140 -12.05 15.13 -18.53
CA TRP A 140 -11.38 15.53 -19.76
C TRP A 140 -12.42 15.43 -20.87
N LYS A 141 -13.05 16.57 -21.16
CA LYS A 141 -13.74 16.75 -22.45
C LYS A 141 -12.70 16.55 -23.55
N VAL A 142 -12.96 15.57 -24.42
CA VAL A 142 -12.38 15.51 -25.76
C VAL A 142 -13.02 16.59 -26.60
#